data_AF-A0A1N7EWV8-F1
#
_entry.id   AF-A0A1N7EWV8-F1
#
_cell.length_a   1.000
_cell.length_b   1.000
_cell.length_c   1.000
_cell.angle_alpha   90.00
_cell.angle_beta   90.00
_cell.angle_gamma   90.00
#
_symmetry.space_group_name_H-M   'P 1'
#
loop_
_entity.id
_entity.type
_entity.pdbx_description
1 polymer ?
#
loop_
_entity_poly.entity_id
_entity_poly.type
_entity_poly.pdbx_seq_one_letter_code
_entity_poly.pdbx_strand_id
1 'polypeptide(L)'
;MTRENDKQTVERRTIDGVDALVNTDPGEIFIDLPATNPRYIRVQEGDRIQEGDVSTRTTAEMAGPLLTNWNIESITTETVTGTDTETGETREWDREQLIHRLGAREFSAELTTFDRVSVTEIEEWSDRHAVEGVEEEKPYVIVIAYGNNGEKFTQLYAATESRDWDSLEVVQEDTDIQNFSDELRNRFDDAVHKTLEVEQRYH
;
A
#
# COMPACT_ATOMS: atom_id res chain seq x y z
N MET A 1 3.16 -20.18 -10.91
CA MET A 1 2.19 -19.64 -11.87
C MET A 1 2.39 -18.14 -11.87
N THR A 2 3.05 -17.65 -12.91
CA THR A 2 3.45 -16.25 -13.06
C THR A 2 2.21 -15.45 -13.46
N ARG A 3 1.74 -14.54 -12.60
CA ARG A 3 0.75 -13.54 -13.04
C ARG A 3 1.49 -12.61 -14.00
N GLU A 4 1.28 -12.82 -15.30
CA GLU A 4 1.51 -11.80 -16.31
C GLU A 4 0.78 -10.52 -15.86
N ASN A 5 1.41 -9.37 -16.09
CA ASN A 5 0.78 -8.06 -15.95
C ASN A 5 -0.42 -7.98 -16.90
N ASP A 6 -1.57 -8.53 -16.51
CA ASP A 6 -2.84 -8.13 -17.08
C ASP A 6 -2.94 -6.62 -16.86
N LYS A 7 -3.03 -5.87 -17.95
CA LYS A 7 -3.18 -4.43 -17.92
C LYS A 7 -4.49 -4.13 -17.22
N GLN A 8 -4.43 -3.79 -15.93
CA GLN A 8 -5.59 -3.30 -15.18
C GLN A 8 -6.24 -2.16 -15.97
N THR A 9 -7.56 -2.24 -16.11
CA THR A 9 -8.33 -1.20 -16.77
C THR A 9 -8.58 -0.10 -15.75
N VAL A 10 -7.86 1.02 -15.87
CA VAL A 10 -7.92 2.13 -14.92
C VAL A 10 -8.58 3.35 -15.57
N GLU A 11 -9.54 3.94 -14.87
CA GLU A 11 -10.28 5.14 -15.28
C GLU A 11 -10.02 6.30 -14.33
N ARG A 12 -10.04 7.53 -14.87
CA ARG A 12 -10.02 8.75 -14.07
C ARG A 12 -11.42 9.08 -13.58
N ARG A 13 -11.55 9.31 -12.28
CA ARG A 13 -12.81 9.67 -11.62
C ARG A 13 -12.58 10.74 -10.58
N THR A 14 -13.62 11.42 -10.15
CA THR A 14 -13.54 12.40 -9.06
C THR A 14 -14.27 11.86 -7.84
N ILE A 15 -13.56 11.66 -6.73
CA ILE A 15 -14.10 11.20 -5.45
C ILE A 15 -13.88 12.32 -4.43
N ASP A 16 -14.98 12.81 -3.84
CA ASP A 16 -14.94 13.91 -2.85
C ASP A 16 -14.13 15.14 -3.32
N GLY A 17 -14.32 15.51 -4.60
CA GLY A 17 -13.62 16.64 -5.21
C GLY A 17 -12.14 16.40 -5.55
N VAL A 18 -11.65 15.16 -5.40
CA VAL A 18 -10.27 14.78 -5.72
C VAL A 18 -10.26 13.83 -6.92
N ASP A 19 -9.42 14.11 -7.90
CA ASP A 19 -9.20 13.19 -9.02
C ASP A 19 -8.47 11.94 -8.54
N ALA A 20 -9.02 10.79 -8.89
CA ALA A 20 -8.57 9.46 -8.53
C ALA A 20 -8.47 8.58 -9.78
N LEU A 21 -7.58 7.61 -9.72
CA LEU A 21 -7.47 6.50 -10.66
C LEU A 21 -8.15 5.29 -10.03
N VAL A 22 -9.14 4.73 -10.72
CA VAL A 22 -9.96 3.63 -10.21
C VAL A 22 -9.95 2.48 -11.21
N ASN A 23 -9.72 1.25 -10.75
CA ASN A 23 -9.84 0.10 -11.65
C ASN A 23 -11.31 -0.29 -11.89
N THR A 24 -11.59 -0.87 -13.06
CA THR A 24 -12.92 -1.37 -13.42
C THR A 24 -13.00 -2.89 -13.50
N ASP A 25 -11.88 -3.59 -13.26
CA ASP A 25 -11.81 -5.03 -13.35
C ASP A 25 -12.55 -5.73 -12.18
N PRO A 26 -13.23 -6.87 -12.41
CA PRO A 26 -13.81 -7.67 -11.34
C PRO A 26 -12.71 -8.34 -10.50
N GLY A 27 -13.08 -8.82 -9.31
CA GLY A 27 -12.18 -9.48 -8.35
C GLY A 27 -11.35 -8.52 -7.49
N GLU A 28 -11.32 -7.23 -7.83
CA GLU A 28 -10.64 -6.23 -7.01
C GLU A 28 -11.21 -4.82 -7.19
N ILE A 29 -11.08 -4.02 -6.14
CA ILE A 29 -11.18 -2.56 -6.16
C ILE A 29 -9.78 -2.00 -5.92
N PHE A 30 -9.37 -1.04 -6.73
CA PHE A 30 -8.14 -0.27 -6.63
C PHE A 30 -8.50 1.20 -6.81
N ILE A 31 -8.03 2.03 -5.88
CA ILE A 31 -8.22 3.48 -5.87
C ILE A 31 -6.86 4.12 -5.54
N ASP A 32 -6.33 4.88 -6.49
CA ASP A 32 -5.15 5.72 -6.30
C ASP A 32 -5.55 7.20 -6.35
N LEU A 33 -5.35 7.89 -5.22
CA LEU A 33 -5.67 9.30 -5.02
C LEU A 33 -4.36 10.10 -4.98
N PRO A 34 -3.88 10.67 -6.11
CA PRO A 34 -2.56 11.31 -6.20
C PRO A 34 -2.45 12.72 -5.62
N ALA A 35 -3.56 13.37 -5.22
CA ALA A 35 -3.55 14.77 -4.76
C ALA A 35 -2.96 14.93 -3.34
N THR A 36 -3.12 16.12 -2.73
CA THR A 36 -2.51 16.64 -1.49
C THR A 36 -2.38 15.66 -0.31
N ASN A 37 -3.15 14.57 -0.27
CA ASN A 37 -2.96 13.46 0.64
C ASN A 37 -2.94 12.13 -0.14
N PRO A 38 -1.76 11.68 -0.62
CA PRO A 38 -1.65 10.51 -1.47
C PRO A 38 -2.17 9.30 -0.71
N ARG A 39 -3.22 8.71 -1.25
CA ARG A 39 -3.94 7.59 -0.64
C ARG A 39 -4.05 6.46 -1.64
N TYR A 40 -3.75 5.28 -1.14
CA TYR A 40 -3.89 4.03 -1.84
C TYR A 40 -4.95 3.20 -1.13
N ILE A 41 -5.86 2.60 -1.89
CA ILE A 41 -6.83 1.64 -1.37
C ILE A 41 -6.94 0.51 -2.37
N ARG A 42 -6.65 -0.71 -1.94
CA ARG A 42 -6.93 -1.95 -2.67
C ARG A 42 -7.72 -2.91 -1.79
N VAL A 43 -8.75 -3.49 -2.38
CA VAL A 43 -9.59 -4.51 -1.77
C VAL A 43 -9.75 -5.65 -2.77
N GLN A 44 -9.40 -6.85 -2.37
CA GLN A 44 -9.57 -8.08 -3.15
C GLN A 44 -10.60 -9.00 -2.50
N GLU A 45 -11.06 -10.00 -3.25
CA GLU A 45 -11.84 -11.09 -2.67
C GLU A 45 -11.01 -11.81 -1.60
N GLY A 46 -11.61 -12.00 -0.42
CA GLY A 46 -10.96 -12.51 0.78
C GLY A 46 -10.45 -11.42 1.74
N ASP A 47 -10.33 -10.17 1.29
CA ASP A 47 -9.88 -9.07 2.16
C ASP A 47 -10.99 -8.62 3.11
N ARG A 48 -10.59 -7.93 4.18
CA ARG A 48 -11.51 -7.29 5.11
C ARG A 48 -11.63 -5.78 4.86
N ILE A 49 -12.86 -5.28 4.90
CA ILE A 49 -13.14 -3.85 5.04
C ILE A 49 -13.87 -3.59 6.36
N GLN A 50 -13.71 -2.40 6.90
CA GLN A 50 -14.34 -1.99 8.14
C GLN A 50 -15.16 -0.72 7.91
N GLU A 51 -16.44 -0.72 8.30
CA GLU A 51 -17.26 0.49 8.32
C GLU A 51 -16.78 1.41 9.44
N GLY A 52 -16.55 2.68 9.15
CA GLY A 52 -16.09 3.65 10.13
C GLY A 52 -15.38 4.81 9.47
N ASP A 53 -15.75 6.04 9.84
CA ASP A 53 -15.10 7.24 9.31
C ASP A 53 -13.64 7.32 9.81
N VAL A 54 -12.72 6.87 8.95
CA VAL A 54 -11.27 6.83 9.22
C VAL A 54 -10.70 8.25 9.31
N SER A 55 -11.41 9.27 8.82
CA SER A 55 -10.94 10.65 8.85
C SER A 55 -11.14 11.34 10.20
N THR A 56 -12.13 10.90 10.98
CA THR A 56 -12.52 11.54 12.25
C THR A 56 -12.26 10.68 13.48
N ARG A 57 -12.06 9.38 13.32
CA ARG A 57 -11.89 8.43 14.43
C ARG A 57 -10.41 8.19 14.74
N THR A 58 -10.10 8.17 16.03
CA THR A 58 -8.79 7.75 16.56
C THR A 58 -8.58 6.24 16.39
N THR A 59 -7.34 5.76 16.46
CA THR A 59 -7.01 4.32 16.42
C THR A 59 -7.81 3.51 17.46
N ALA A 60 -8.06 4.07 18.65
CA ALA A 60 -8.86 3.43 19.69
C ALA A 60 -10.36 3.33 19.32
N GLU A 61 -10.90 4.33 18.61
CA GLU A 61 -12.29 4.31 18.13
C GLU A 61 -12.47 3.41 16.92
N MET A 62 -11.43 3.28 16.08
CA MET A 62 -11.36 2.29 15.00
C MET A 62 -11.22 0.85 15.54
N ALA A 63 -10.66 0.66 16.72
CA ALA A 63 -10.65 -0.63 17.43
C ALA A 63 -11.94 -0.89 18.24
N GLY A 64 -12.94 -0.01 18.15
CA GLY A 64 -14.17 -0.10 18.93
C GLY A 64 -15.06 -1.26 18.47
N PRO A 65 -15.74 -1.97 19.40
CA PRO A 65 -16.59 -3.13 19.10
C PRO A 65 -17.91 -2.77 18.39
N LEU A 66 -18.13 -1.49 18.08
CA LEU A 66 -19.34 -1.01 17.40
C LEU A 66 -19.14 -0.84 15.89
N LEU A 67 -17.94 -1.17 15.38
CA LEU A 67 -17.64 -1.08 13.97
C LEU A 67 -17.81 -2.42 13.29
N THR A 68 -18.64 -2.42 12.25
CA THR A 68 -18.90 -3.63 11.47
C THR A 68 -17.73 -3.91 10.55
N ASN A 69 -17.20 -5.13 10.65
CA ASN A 69 -16.16 -5.64 9.79
C ASN A 69 -16.78 -6.61 8.79
N TRP A 70 -16.40 -6.49 7.53
CA TRP A 70 -16.92 -7.27 6.42
C TRP A 70 -15.79 -8.02 5.74
N ASN A 71 -15.90 -9.33 5.63
CA ASN A 71 -15.06 -10.11 4.71
C ASN A 71 -15.65 -9.97 3.31
N ILE A 72 -14.84 -9.59 2.33
CA ILE A 72 -15.28 -9.46 0.95
C ILE A 72 -15.29 -10.84 0.28
N GLU A 73 -16.45 -11.25 -0.20
CA GLU A 73 -16.63 -12.59 -0.79
C GLU A 73 -16.51 -12.54 -2.31
N SER A 74 -17.09 -11.52 -2.94
CA SER A 74 -17.07 -11.39 -4.40
C SER A 74 -17.09 -9.94 -4.85
N ILE A 75 -16.32 -9.64 -5.89
CA ILE A 75 -16.28 -8.31 -6.51
C ILE A 75 -16.60 -8.49 -7.99
N THR A 76 -17.76 -8.03 -8.44
CA THR A 76 -18.11 -7.97 -9.87
C THR A 76 -17.82 -6.58 -10.44
N THR A 77 -18.18 -6.32 -11.69
CA THR A 77 -18.10 -4.98 -12.29
C THR A 77 -19.16 -4.02 -11.75
N GLU A 78 -20.25 -4.53 -11.17
CA GLU A 78 -21.40 -3.73 -10.74
C GLU A 78 -21.66 -3.81 -9.24
N THR A 79 -21.28 -4.92 -8.60
CA THR A 79 -21.61 -5.21 -7.21
C THR A 79 -20.42 -5.74 -6.43
N VAL A 80 -20.45 -5.53 -5.12
CA VAL A 80 -19.55 -6.17 -4.15
C VAL A 80 -20.40 -6.85 -3.10
N THR A 81 -20.05 -8.08 -2.76
CA THR A 81 -20.72 -8.85 -1.71
C THR A 81 -19.73 -9.10 -0.59
N GLY A 82 -20.18 -8.90 0.65
CA GLY A 82 -19.39 -9.20 1.83
C GLY A 82 -20.24 -9.78 2.95
N THR A 83 -19.56 -10.45 3.87
CA THR A 83 -20.17 -11.11 5.02
C THR A 83 -19.66 -10.43 6.29
N ASP A 84 -20.58 -10.00 7.14
CA ASP A 84 -20.26 -9.48 8.47
C ASP A 84 -19.51 -10.56 9.27
N THR A 85 -18.34 -10.20 9.78
CA THR A 85 -17.45 -11.14 10.46
C THR A 85 -17.97 -11.62 11.82
N GLU A 86 -18.86 -10.86 12.45
CA GLU A 86 -19.42 -11.17 13.76
C GLU A 86 -20.76 -11.89 13.62
N THR A 87 -21.64 -11.39 12.75
CA THR A 87 -23.02 -11.89 12.62
C THR A 87 -23.19 -12.95 11.53
N GLY A 88 -22.28 -12.99 10.56
CA GLY A 88 -22.41 -13.81 9.36
C GLY A 88 -23.45 -13.31 8.36
N GLU A 89 -24.02 -12.12 8.57
CA GLU A 89 -24.98 -11.53 7.65
C GLU A 89 -24.30 -11.10 6.34
N THR A 90 -24.88 -11.51 5.21
CA THR A 90 -24.40 -11.10 3.89
C THR A 90 -25.02 -9.78 3.48
N ARG A 91 -24.20 -8.89 2.91
CA ARG A 91 -24.61 -7.63 2.32
C ARG A 91 -24.05 -7.50 0.91
N GLU A 92 -24.87 -6.92 0.04
CA GLU A 92 -24.47 -6.51 -1.30
C GLU A 92 -24.43 -4.98 -1.36
N TRP A 93 -23.38 -4.45 -1.97
CA TRP A 93 -23.22 -3.04 -2.29
C TRP A 93 -23.15 -2.87 -3.81
N ASP A 94 -23.69 -1.76 -4.29
CA ASP A 94 -23.31 -1.21 -5.58
C ASP A 94 -21.82 -0.86 -5.54
N ARG A 95 -21.05 -1.35 -6.52
CA ARG A 95 -19.58 -1.21 -6.57
C ARG A 95 -19.17 0.25 -6.62
N GLU A 96 -19.85 1.05 -7.44
CA GLU A 96 -19.55 2.47 -7.62
C GLU A 96 -19.73 3.24 -6.31
N GLN A 97 -20.83 2.98 -5.61
CA GLN A 97 -21.07 3.57 -4.28
C GLN A 97 -20.01 3.13 -3.27
N LEU A 98 -19.62 1.85 -3.25
CA LEU A 98 -18.58 1.38 -2.33
C LEU A 98 -17.22 2.03 -2.60
N ILE A 99 -16.84 2.19 -3.89
CA ILE A 99 -15.63 2.91 -4.30
C ILE A 99 -15.64 4.35 -3.78
N HIS A 100 -16.75 5.05 -3.97
CA HIS A 100 -16.90 6.42 -3.46
C HIS A 100 -16.76 6.48 -1.94
N ARG A 101 -17.39 5.55 -1.21
CA ARG A 101 -17.35 5.50 0.26
C ARG A 101 -15.96 5.14 0.79
N LEU A 102 -15.23 4.23 0.13
CA LEU A 102 -13.83 3.92 0.44
C LEU A 102 -12.94 5.15 0.24
N GLY A 103 -13.02 5.82 -0.92
CA GLY A 103 -12.22 7.02 -1.18
C GLY A 103 -12.55 8.20 -0.26
N ALA A 104 -13.83 8.31 0.15
CA ALA A 104 -14.32 9.28 1.13
C ALA A 104 -14.01 8.90 2.59
N ARG A 105 -13.34 7.76 2.83
CA ARG A 105 -12.95 7.26 4.16
C ARG A 105 -14.10 6.82 5.06
N GLU A 106 -15.27 6.53 4.51
CA GLU A 106 -16.37 5.91 5.26
C GLU A 106 -16.10 4.43 5.57
N PHE A 107 -15.16 3.84 4.85
CA PHE A 107 -14.60 2.52 5.11
C PHE A 107 -13.07 2.60 5.15
N SER A 108 -12.46 1.71 5.94
CA SER A 108 -11.06 1.32 5.80
C SER A 108 -10.94 -0.06 5.17
N ALA A 109 -9.86 -0.28 4.43
CA ALA A 109 -9.44 -1.60 3.94
C ALA A 109 -8.28 -2.13 4.78
N GLU A 110 -8.25 -3.44 5.03
CA GLU A 110 -7.11 -4.12 5.67
C GLU A 110 -5.85 -4.02 4.81
N LEU A 111 -4.69 -3.85 5.42
CA LEU A 111 -3.42 -3.81 4.71
C LEU A 111 -3.00 -5.21 4.26
N THR A 112 -3.09 -5.48 2.97
CA THR A 112 -2.76 -6.79 2.39
C THR A 112 -1.65 -6.76 1.35
N THR A 113 -1.30 -5.59 0.80
CA THR A 113 -0.32 -5.45 -0.28
C THR A 113 0.34 -4.07 -0.30
N PHE A 114 1.45 -3.96 -1.03
CA PHE A 114 2.27 -2.75 -1.19
C PHE A 114 2.59 -2.50 -2.67
N ASP A 115 1.59 -2.22 -3.52
CA ASP A 115 1.84 -2.06 -4.96
C ASP A 115 2.45 -0.71 -5.36
N ARG A 116 2.41 0.27 -4.44
CA ARG A 116 3.03 1.56 -4.65
C ARG A 116 4.22 1.68 -3.70
N VAL A 117 5.41 1.65 -4.29
CA VAL A 117 6.67 1.88 -3.60
C VAL A 117 7.40 3.00 -4.33
N SER A 118 7.92 3.96 -3.57
CA SER A 118 8.80 5.01 -4.08
C SER A 118 10.20 4.75 -3.56
N VAL A 119 11.19 4.91 -4.42
CA VAL A 119 12.60 4.74 -4.11
C VAL A 119 13.30 6.06 -4.42
N THR A 120 14.09 6.56 -3.47
CA THR A 120 14.86 7.80 -3.63
C THR A 120 16.28 7.61 -3.11
N GLU A 121 17.27 7.83 -3.98
CA GLU A 121 18.67 7.88 -3.59
C GLU A 121 19.00 9.18 -2.83
N ILE A 122 19.87 9.10 -1.82
CA ILE A 122 20.23 10.24 -0.96
C ILE A 122 21.74 10.39 -0.88
N GLU A 123 22.24 11.43 -1.54
CA GLU A 123 23.66 11.80 -1.57
C GLU A 123 24.16 12.33 -0.19
N GLU A 124 23.32 13.10 0.53
CA GLU A 124 23.73 13.77 1.78
C GLU A 124 24.12 12.77 2.91
N TRP A 125 23.61 11.54 2.86
CA TRP A 125 23.94 10.52 3.85
C TRP A 125 25.28 9.83 3.54
N SER A 126 25.60 9.69 2.25
CA SER A 126 26.90 9.22 1.75
C SER A 126 28.05 10.08 2.29
N ASP A 127 27.88 11.40 2.26
CA ASP A 127 28.87 12.38 2.74
C ASP A 127 29.10 12.31 4.25
N ARG A 128 28.04 12.09 5.04
CA ARG A 128 28.14 12.04 6.51
C ARG A 128 28.76 10.76 7.04
N HIS A 129 28.76 9.68 6.27
CA HIS A 129 29.23 8.36 6.70
C HIS A 129 30.42 7.86 5.89
N ALA A 130 31.01 8.72 5.05
CA ALA A 130 32.29 8.48 4.41
C ALA A 130 33.35 8.19 5.48
N VAL A 131 33.84 6.94 5.53
CA VAL A 131 34.91 6.52 6.44
C VAL A 131 36.24 6.94 5.81
N GLU A 132 37.08 7.68 6.54
CA GLU A 132 38.42 8.06 6.06
C GLU A 132 39.19 6.84 5.56
N GLY A 133 39.58 6.84 4.29
CA GLY A 133 40.37 5.77 3.65
C GLY A 133 39.57 4.78 2.79
N VAL A 134 38.25 4.94 2.67
CA VAL A 134 37.42 4.21 1.69
C VAL A 134 36.97 5.20 0.62
N GLU A 135 37.46 5.06 -0.61
CA GLU A 135 37.10 5.93 -1.76
C GLU A 135 35.69 5.67 -2.30
N GLU A 136 35.01 4.64 -1.80
CA GLU A 136 33.71 4.22 -2.29
C GLU A 136 32.57 4.88 -1.51
N GLU A 137 31.97 5.92 -2.11
CA GLU A 137 30.65 6.41 -1.70
C GLU A 137 29.64 5.26 -1.87
N LYS A 138 29.06 4.83 -0.75
CA LYS A 138 27.98 3.84 -0.73
C LYS A 138 26.65 4.57 -0.77
N PRO A 139 25.82 4.38 -1.81
CA PRO A 139 24.55 5.08 -1.91
C PRO A 139 23.59 4.61 -0.82
N TYR A 140 22.86 5.57 -0.26
CA TYR A 140 21.74 5.33 0.64
C TYR A 140 20.44 5.49 -0.13
N VAL A 141 19.49 4.62 0.17
CA VAL A 141 18.20 4.59 -0.53
C VAL A 141 17.09 4.65 0.50
N ILE A 142 16.24 5.67 0.42
CA ILE A 142 14.97 5.70 1.14
C ILE A 142 13.91 5.04 0.27
N VAL A 143 13.24 4.07 0.87
CA VAL A 143 12.09 3.38 0.32
C VAL A 143 10.85 3.79 1.10
N ILE A 144 9.80 4.19 0.39
CA ILE A 144 8.49 4.51 0.96
C ILE A 144 7.47 3.59 0.30
N ALA A 145 6.97 2.60 1.03
CA ALA A 145 5.83 1.79 0.61
C ALA A 145 4.53 2.43 1.10
N TYR A 146 3.55 2.52 0.21
CA TYR A 146 2.22 3.05 0.53
C TYR A 146 1.28 1.87 0.76
N GLY A 147 0.69 1.84 1.95
CA GLY A 147 -0.34 0.88 2.30
C GLY A 147 -1.75 1.42 2.08
N ASN A 148 -2.73 0.61 2.45
CA ASN A 148 -4.13 0.99 2.40
C ASN A 148 -4.42 2.21 3.29
N ASN A 149 -5.51 2.92 2.97
CA ASN A 149 -6.00 4.08 3.72
C ASN A 149 -5.02 5.27 3.82
N GLY A 150 -3.92 5.26 3.06
CA GLY A 150 -2.89 6.30 3.09
C GLY A 150 -1.77 6.05 4.12
N GLU A 151 -1.68 4.83 4.65
CA GLU A 151 -0.53 4.41 5.45
C GLU A 151 0.76 4.50 4.64
N LYS A 152 1.86 4.85 5.30
CA LYS A 152 3.18 4.98 4.69
C LYS A 152 4.19 4.30 5.58
N PHE A 153 5.00 3.44 4.98
CA PHE A 153 6.02 2.65 5.65
C PHE A 153 7.36 3.02 5.05
N THR A 154 8.25 3.57 5.88
CA THR A 154 9.54 4.08 5.40
C THR A 154 10.68 3.20 5.87
N GLN A 155 11.56 2.82 4.95
CA GLN A 155 12.76 2.04 5.27
C GLN A 155 13.98 2.63 4.59
N LEU A 156 15.07 2.73 5.34
CA LEU A 156 16.35 3.21 4.84
C LEU A 156 17.28 2.02 4.64
N TYR A 157 17.83 1.94 3.43
CA TYR A 157 18.80 0.95 3.04
C TYR A 157 20.15 1.60 2.73
N ALA A 158 21.23 0.87 2.99
CA ALA A 158 22.56 1.18 2.47
C ALA A 158 22.97 0.09 1.48
N ALA A 159 23.53 0.50 0.34
CA ALA A 159 24.16 -0.46 -0.55
C ALA A 159 25.42 -1.03 0.10
N THR A 160 25.56 -2.35 0.06
CA THR A 160 26.74 -3.04 0.59
C THR A 160 27.94 -2.88 -0.35
N GLU A 161 27.69 -2.73 -1.65
CA GLU A 161 28.67 -2.45 -2.71
C GLU A 161 28.28 -1.16 -3.47
N SER A 162 29.26 -0.42 -3.98
CA SER A 162 28.99 0.82 -4.72
C SER A 162 28.25 0.55 -6.02
N ARG A 163 27.12 1.27 -6.22
CA ARG A 163 26.26 1.17 -7.42
C ARG A 163 25.65 -0.22 -7.65
N ASP A 164 25.60 -1.04 -6.62
CA ASP A 164 24.86 -2.31 -6.64
C ASP A 164 23.67 -2.21 -5.68
N TRP A 165 22.46 -2.18 -6.24
CA TRP A 165 21.24 -2.19 -5.43
C TRP A 165 20.67 -3.62 -5.27
N ASP A 166 21.35 -4.67 -5.75
CA ASP A 166 20.97 -6.06 -5.51
C ASP A 166 21.38 -6.52 -4.10
N SER A 167 22.34 -5.82 -3.49
CA SER A 167 22.84 -6.13 -2.15
C SER A 167 22.70 -4.92 -1.23
N LEU A 168 21.51 -4.78 -0.64
CA LEU A 168 21.15 -3.73 0.31
C LEU A 168 21.06 -4.26 1.74
N GLU A 169 21.54 -3.47 2.70
CA GLU A 169 21.37 -3.71 4.13
C GLU A 169 20.43 -2.68 4.75
N VAL A 170 19.55 -3.14 5.65
CA VAL A 170 18.63 -2.27 6.38
C VAL A 170 19.41 -1.45 7.42
N VAL A 171 19.34 -0.13 7.30
CA VAL A 171 19.99 0.82 8.22
C VAL A 171 19.01 1.31 9.26
N GLN A 172 17.78 1.61 8.83
CA GLN A 172 16.72 2.08 9.70
C GLN A 172 15.39 1.53 9.21
N GLU A 173 14.60 1.03 10.16
CA GLU A 173 13.30 0.43 9.91
C GLU A 173 12.21 1.13 10.74
N ASP A 174 11.05 1.32 10.13
CA ASP A 174 9.86 1.83 10.81
C ASP A 174 9.37 0.84 11.88
N THR A 175 8.85 1.35 12.99
CA THR A 175 8.30 0.53 14.07
C THR A 175 7.06 -0.24 13.60
N ASP A 176 6.28 0.33 12.69
CA ASP A 176 5.10 -0.35 12.17
C ASP A 176 5.49 -1.56 11.32
N ILE A 177 6.59 -1.47 10.54
CA ILE A 177 7.14 -2.59 9.76
C ILE A 177 7.67 -3.68 10.71
N GLN A 178 8.30 -3.31 11.84
CA GLN A 178 8.78 -4.27 12.86
C GLN A 178 7.66 -5.14 13.44
N ASN A 179 6.44 -4.63 13.47
CA ASN A 179 5.28 -5.32 14.02
C ASN A 179 4.46 -6.08 12.97
N PHE A 180 4.89 -6.09 11.71
CA PHE A 180 4.24 -6.89 10.67
C PHE A 180 4.29 -8.39 11.00
N SER A 181 3.26 -9.11 10.56
CA SER A 181 3.33 -10.56 10.48
C SER A 181 4.39 -10.97 9.45
N ASP A 182 4.93 -12.19 9.58
CA ASP A 182 5.93 -12.72 8.64
C ASP A 182 5.42 -12.66 7.18
N GLU A 183 4.13 -12.93 6.98
CA GLU A 183 3.51 -12.87 5.66
C GLU A 183 3.47 -11.46 5.09
N LEU A 184 3.05 -10.46 5.90
CA LEU A 184 2.97 -9.08 5.44
C LEU A 184 4.37 -8.49 5.20
N ARG A 185 5.34 -8.88 6.05
CA ARG A 185 6.74 -8.50 5.87
C ARG A 185 7.32 -9.06 4.57
N ASN A 186 7.10 -10.33 4.26
CA ASN A 186 7.54 -10.90 2.98
C ASN A 186 6.93 -10.16 1.78
N ARG A 187 5.65 -9.79 1.84
CA ARG A 187 4.99 -9.00 0.77
C ARG A 187 5.58 -7.60 0.64
N PHE A 188 5.93 -6.97 1.76
CA PHE A 188 6.64 -5.68 1.77
C PHE A 188 8.00 -5.82 1.10
N ASP A 189 8.82 -6.77 1.54
CA ASP A 189 10.17 -6.99 1.03
C ASP A 189 10.17 -7.31 -0.47
N ASP A 190 9.24 -8.17 -0.93
CA ASP A 190 9.05 -8.49 -2.35
C ASP A 190 8.71 -7.24 -3.18
N ALA A 191 7.83 -6.37 -2.67
CA ALA A 191 7.44 -5.14 -3.36
C ALA A 191 8.60 -4.14 -3.45
N VAL A 192 9.37 -4.01 -2.38
CA VAL A 192 10.57 -3.17 -2.35
C VAL A 192 11.61 -3.68 -3.35
N HIS A 193 11.93 -4.97 -3.31
CA HIS A 193 12.91 -5.58 -4.20
C HIS A 193 12.52 -5.42 -5.68
N LYS A 194 11.26 -5.71 -6.01
CA LYS A 194 10.74 -5.54 -7.38
C LYS A 194 10.84 -4.10 -7.87
N THR A 195 10.64 -3.13 -6.99
CA THR A 195 10.72 -1.70 -7.36
C THR A 195 12.18 -1.28 -7.57
N LEU A 196 13.08 -1.72 -6.69
CA LEU A 196 14.52 -1.50 -6.84
C LEU A 196 15.06 -2.08 -8.15
N GLU A 197 14.70 -3.32 -8.50
CA GLU A 197 15.08 -3.95 -9.77
C GLU A 197 14.65 -3.12 -11.00
N VAL A 198 13.49 -2.47 -10.92
CA VAL A 198 12.98 -1.61 -12.01
C VAL A 198 13.80 -0.34 -12.08
N GLU A 199 13.98 0.37 -10.97
CA GLU A 199 14.72 1.64 -10.94
C GLU A 199 16.19 1.44 -11.36
N GLN A 200 16.84 0.35 -10.95
CA GLN A 200 18.20 -0.01 -11.39
C GLN A 200 18.31 -0.09 -12.92
N ARG A 201 17.30 -0.63 -13.62
CA ARG A 201 17.35 -0.79 -15.08
C ARG A 201 17.28 0.53 -15.85
N TYR A 202 16.85 1.60 -15.19
CA TYR A 202 16.67 2.91 -15.79
C TYR A 202 17.72 3.95 -15.33
N HIS A 203 18.62 3.57 -14.41
CA HIS A 203 19.81 4.31 -14.01
C HIS A 203 21.07 3.79 -14.74
#